data_AF-A0A7S8FEI4-F1
#
_entry.id   AF-A0A7S8FEI4-F1
#
_cell.length_a   1.000
_cell.length_b   1.000
_cell.length_c   1.000
_cell.angle_alpha   90.00
_cell.angle_beta   90.00
_cell.angle_gamma   90.00
#
_symmetry.space_group_name_H-M   'P 1'
#
loop_
_entity.id
_entity.type
_entity.pdbx_description
1 polymer ?
#
loop_
_entity_poly.entity_id
_entity_poly.type
_entity_poly.pdbx_seq_one_letter_code
_entity_poly.pdbx_strand_id
1 'polypeptide(L)'
;MKQTLQQLVILAAVLVLVGTTGCSHKRKPLVPLVLEGEVRPQATALTEQGTQAYQTQQFEEAKHYFEEAVAAAPQSGQAHYNYALALNALGNTEVARRHFLEAADLAPGDKIIWDSPALSPYGNPENKSKANIKPYSPRRSSFGTGTPGGY
;
A
#
# COMPACT_ATOMS: atom_id res chain seq x y z
N MET A 1 48.12 32.36 18.70
CA MET A 1 48.21 31.42 17.55
C MET A 1 47.82 29.98 17.89
N LYS A 2 48.28 29.38 19.00
CA LYS A 2 47.94 27.98 19.34
C LYS A 2 46.47 27.76 19.74
N GLN A 3 45.87 28.70 20.45
CA GLN A 3 44.48 28.60 20.96
C GLN A 3 43.41 28.72 19.86
N THR A 4 43.63 29.59 18.87
CA THR A 4 42.73 29.79 17.71
C THR A 4 42.73 28.58 16.78
N LEU A 5 43.89 27.91 16.62
CA LEU A 5 44.01 26.67 15.85
C LEU A 5 43.24 25.52 16.52
N GLN A 6 43.31 25.42 17.86
CA GLN A 6 42.63 24.38 18.63
C GLN A 6 41.09 24.53 18.58
N GLN A 7 40.58 25.77 18.63
CA GLN A 7 39.14 26.05 18.49
C GLN A 7 38.62 25.70 17.09
N LEU A 8 39.37 26.02 16.03
CA LEU A 8 39.00 25.67 14.65
C LEU A 8 38.93 24.15 14.43
N VAL A 9 39.86 23.39 15.02
CA VAL A 9 39.85 21.92 14.95
C VAL A 9 38.64 21.33 15.68
N ILE A 10 38.27 21.87 16.84
CA ILE A 10 37.09 21.42 17.59
C ILE A 10 35.80 21.76 16.82
N LEU A 11 35.69 22.96 16.25
CA LEU A 11 34.52 23.38 15.47
C LEU A 11 34.32 22.51 14.22
N ALA A 12 35.41 22.17 13.53
CA ALA A 12 35.39 21.26 12.39
C ALA A 12 34.99 19.83 12.80
N ALA A 13 35.49 19.33 13.94
CA ALA A 13 35.13 18.00 14.45
C ALA A 13 33.64 17.90 14.85
N VAL A 14 33.06 18.96 15.41
CA VAL A 14 31.64 19.02 15.77
C VAL A 14 30.74 19.05 14.52
N LEU A 15 31.13 19.76 13.46
CA LEU A 15 30.40 19.80 12.19
C LEU A 15 30.35 18.43 11.48
N VAL A 16 31.38 17.60 11.62
CA VAL A 16 31.42 16.25 11.05
C VAL A 16 30.47 15.29 11.79
N LEU A 17 30.25 15.48 13.10
CA LEU A 17 29.42 14.59 13.91
C LEU A 17 27.91 14.78 13.70
N VAL A 18 27.46 15.93 13.21
CA VAL A 18 26.02 16.21 12.98
C VAL A 18 25.52 15.66 11.63
N GLY A 19 26.41 15.20 10.75
CA GLY A 19 26.09 14.86 9.35
C GLY A 19 25.57 13.43 9.07
N THR A 20 25.56 12.49 10.02
CA THR A 20 25.44 11.05 9.66
C THR A 20 24.23 10.30 10.20
N THR A 21 23.30 10.92 10.93
CA THR A 21 22.06 10.22 11.35
C THR A 21 20.96 10.29 10.28
N GLY A 22 21.31 9.92 9.04
CA GLY A 22 20.33 9.64 7.98
C GLY A 22 19.99 8.15 7.98
N CYS A 23 19.06 7.70 8.84
CA CYS A 23 18.58 6.33 8.80
C CYS A 23 17.80 6.09 7.49
N SER A 24 18.49 5.64 6.44
CA SER A 24 17.90 5.10 5.20
C SER A 24 17.12 3.81 5.51
N HIS A 25 15.88 3.96 5.95
CA HIS A 25 14.93 2.86 5.98
C HIS A 25 14.60 2.50 4.53
N LYS A 26 15.31 1.51 3.97
CA LYS A 26 14.98 0.91 2.67
C LYS A 26 13.53 0.42 2.73
N ARG A 27 12.59 1.19 2.18
CA ARG A 27 11.21 0.75 2.04
C ARG A 27 11.20 -0.49 1.16
N LYS A 28 10.60 -1.58 1.63
CA LYS A 28 10.40 -2.77 0.81
C LYS A 28 9.62 -2.35 -0.44
N PRO A 29 10.07 -2.70 -1.66
CA PRO A 29 9.35 -2.36 -2.86
C PRO A 29 8.00 -3.07 -2.84
N LEU A 30 6.95 -2.32 -3.15
CA LEU A 30 5.63 -2.90 -3.33
C LEU A 30 5.61 -3.67 -4.64
N VAL A 31 5.29 -4.96 -4.57
CA VAL A 31 5.23 -5.86 -5.73
C VAL A 31 3.77 -6.23 -6.02
N PRO A 32 3.35 -6.26 -7.30
CA PRO A 32 2.07 -6.82 -7.68
C PRO A 32 1.93 -8.28 -7.25
N LEU A 33 0.70 -8.69 -6.95
CA LEU A 33 0.34 -10.03 -6.51
C LEU A 33 -0.29 -10.81 -7.67
N VAL A 34 0.02 -12.11 -7.71
CA VAL A 34 -0.68 -13.02 -8.62
C VAL A 34 -2.10 -13.24 -8.09
N LEU A 35 -3.07 -13.33 -8.99
CA LEU A 35 -4.45 -13.65 -8.64
C LEU A 35 -4.52 -15.16 -8.36
N GLU A 36 -4.81 -15.53 -7.10
CA GLU A 36 -4.96 -16.92 -6.68
C GLU A 36 -6.44 -17.36 -6.65
N GLY A 37 -6.71 -18.65 -6.88
CA GLY A 37 -8.06 -19.24 -6.83
C GLY A 37 -8.75 -19.41 -8.18
N GLU A 38 -10.08 -19.62 -8.18
CA GLU A 38 -10.90 -19.73 -9.40
C GLU A 38 -11.15 -18.34 -10.01
N VAL A 39 -10.11 -17.79 -10.61
CA VAL A 39 -10.16 -16.48 -11.25
C VAL A 39 -10.24 -16.66 -12.77
N ARG A 40 -11.00 -15.79 -13.45
CA ARG A 40 -11.12 -15.83 -14.91
C ARG A 40 -9.73 -15.70 -15.57
N PRO A 41 -9.38 -16.53 -16.57
CA PRO A 41 -8.09 -16.46 -17.27
C PRO A 41 -7.78 -15.08 -17.87
N GLN A 42 -8.82 -14.32 -18.22
CA GLN A 42 -8.67 -12.94 -18.68
C GLN A 42 -8.05 -12.05 -17.59
N ALA A 43 -8.47 -12.17 -16.33
CA ALA A 43 -7.97 -11.35 -15.23
C ALA A 43 -6.51 -11.68 -14.89
N THR A 44 -6.12 -12.95 -15.00
CA THR A 44 -4.72 -13.37 -14.79
C THR A 44 -3.82 -12.81 -15.88
N ALA A 45 -4.23 -12.88 -17.15
CA ALA A 45 -3.47 -12.31 -18.26
C ALA A 45 -3.30 -10.78 -18.13
N LEU A 46 -4.39 -10.07 -17.79
CA LEU A 46 -4.34 -8.62 -17.51
C LEU A 46 -3.43 -8.29 -16.33
N THR A 47 -3.43 -9.12 -15.29
CA THR A 47 -2.51 -8.95 -14.15
C THR A 47 -1.06 -9.12 -14.56
N GLU A 48 -0.73 -10.09 -15.40
CA GLU A 48 0.63 -10.31 -15.88
C GLU A 48 1.11 -9.10 -16.70
N GLN A 49 0.28 -8.58 -17.61
CA GLN A 49 0.58 -7.38 -18.39
C GLN A 49 0.77 -6.15 -17.50
N GLY A 50 -0.15 -5.93 -16.55
CA GLY A 50 -0.04 -4.85 -15.57
C GLY A 50 1.22 -4.97 -14.70
N THR A 51 1.62 -6.20 -14.36
CA THR A 51 2.84 -6.47 -13.59
C THR A 51 4.09 -6.11 -14.38
N GLN A 52 4.14 -6.48 -15.67
CA GLN A 52 5.24 -6.11 -16.55
C GLN A 52 5.35 -4.58 -16.68
N ALA A 53 4.24 -3.89 -16.97
CA ALA A 53 4.19 -2.43 -17.05
C ALA A 53 4.60 -1.76 -15.73
N TYR A 54 4.20 -2.32 -14.58
CA TYR A 54 4.58 -1.79 -13.27
C TYR A 54 6.08 -1.94 -13.01
N GLN A 55 6.67 -3.09 -13.36
CA GLN A 55 8.11 -3.34 -13.22
C GLN A 55 8.96 -2.43 -14.11
N THR A 56 8.46 -2.08 -15.30
CA THR A 56 9.07 -1.11 -16.22
C THR A 56 8.74 0.34 -15.88
N GLN A 57 8.08 0.60 -14.73
CA GLN A 57 7.68 1.93 -14.24
C GLN A 57 6.68 2.67 -15.16
N GLN A 58 6.01 1.96 -16.05
CA GLN A 58 4.92 2.46 -16.91
C GLN A 58 3.61 2.47 -16.11
N PHE A 59 3.55 3.30 -15.06
CA PHE A 59 2.48 3.21 -14.06
C PHE A 59 1.07 3.53 -14.60
N GLU A 60 0.94 4.39 -15.61
CA GLU A 60 -0.35 4.65 -16.26
C GLU A 60 -0.88 3.42 -17.02
N GLU A 61 0.01 2.70 -17.69
CA GLU A 61 -0.34 1.46 -18.40
C GLU A 61 -0.63 0.33 -17.41
N ALA A 62 0.18 0.22 -16.34
CA ALA A 62 -0.09 -0.70 -15.25
C ALA A 62 -1.46 -0.43 -14.60
N LYS A 63 -1.81 0.85 -14.39
CA LYS A 63 -3.12 1.25 -13.87
C LYS A 63 -4.25 0.74 -14.78
N HIS A 64 -4.13 0.91 -16.09
CA HIS A 64 -5.12 0.46 -17.06
C HIS A 64 -5.32 -1.06 -16.99
N TYR A 65 -4.24 -1.85 -17.10
CA TYR A 65 -4.36 -3.31 -17.05
C TYR A 65 -4.91 -3.82 -15.71
N PHE A 66 -4.50 -3.21 -14.59
CA PHE A 66 -5.04 -3.59 -13.28
C PHE A 66 -6.50 -3.16 -13.08
N GLU A 67 -6.93 -2.05 -13.67
CA GLU A 67 -8.34 -1.64 -13.68
C GLU A 67 -9.21 -2.68 -14.41
N GLU A 68 -8.75 -3.13 -15.59
CA GLU A 68 -9.43 -4.20 -16.32
C GLU A 68 -9.40 -5.54 -15.56
N ALA A 69 -8.30 -5.84 -14.86
CA ALA A 69 -8.22 -7.03 -14.02
C ALA A 69 -9.24 -6.99 -12.86
N VAL A 70 -9.43 -5.81 -12.24
CA VAL A 70 -10.49 -5.59 -11.24
C VAL A 70 -11.87 -5.75 -11.86
N ALA A 71 -12.12 -5.21 -13.06
CA ALA A 71 -13.40 -5.39 -13.75
C ALA A 71 -13.68 -6.87 -14.07
N ALA A 72 -12.66 -7.64 -14.43
CA ALA A 72 -12.77 -9.06 -14.72
C ALA A 72 -12.93 -9.92 -13.45
N ALA A 73 -12.35 -9.51 -12.33
CA ALA A 73 -12.36 -10.22 -11.04
C ALA A 73 -12.65 -9.26 -9.85
N PRO A 74 -13.88 -8.71 -9.74
CA PRO A 74 -14.22 -7.68 -8.76
C PRO A 74 -14.31 -8.18 -7.30
N GLN A 75 -14.08 -9.47 -7.06
CA GLN A 75 -14.04 -10.08 -5.73
C GLN A 75 -12.62 -10.57 -5.36
N SER A 76 -11.63 -10.30 -6.21
CA SER A 76 -10.24 -10.64 -5.91
C SER A 76 -9.57 -9.51 -5.13
N GLY A 77 -9.20 -9.78 -3.88
CA GLY A 77 -8.42 -8.84 -3.08
C GLY A 77 -7.09 -8.48 -3.74
N GLN A 78 -6.44 -9.45 -4.40
CA GLN A 78 -5.18 -9.24 -5.12
C GLN A 78 -5.35 -8.28 -6.32
N ALA A 79 -6.44 -8.38 -7.07
CA ALA A 79 -6.73 -7.45 -8.17
C ALA A 79 -6.89 -6.01 -7.66
N HIS A 80 -7.68 -5.82 -6.59
CA HIS A 80 -7.85 -4.52 -5.95
C HIS A 80 -6.53 -3.96 -5.41
N TYR A 81 -5.71 -4.82 -4.80
CA TYR A 81 -4.38 -4.46 -4.30
C TYR A 81 -3.46 -3.98 -5.44
N ASN A 82 -3.40 -4.71 -6.55
CA ASN A 82 -2.56 -4.35 -7.70
C ASN A 82 -2.95 -3.01 -8.32
N TYR A 83 -4.25 -2.77 -8.49
CA TYR A 83 -4.74 -1.48 -8.97
C TYR A 83 -4.37 -0.34 -8.01
N ALA A 84 -4.48 -0.58 -6.69
CA ALA A 84 -4.06 0.37 -5.67
C ALA A 84 -2.55 0.67 -5.74
N LEU A 85 -1.70 -0.31 -6.06
CA LEU A 85 -0.26 -0.09 -6.24
C LEU A 85 0.03 0.91 -7.36
N ALA A 86 -0.57 0.71 -8.54
CA ALA A 86 -0.36 1.60 -9.68
C ALA A 86 -0.89 3.01 -9.38
N LEU A 87 -2.07 3.13 -8.77
CA LEU A 87 -2.61 4.42 -8.33
C LEU A 87 -1.69 5.12 -7.32
N ASN A 88 -1.12 4.38 -6.36
CA ASN A 88 -0.21 4.93 -5.38
C ASN A 88 1.11 5.40 -6.03
N ALA A 89 1.64 4.66 -7.00
CA ALA A 89 2.82 5.04 -7.77
C ALA A 89 2.59 6.33 -8.59
N LEU A 90 1.36 6.55 -9.06
CA LEU A 90 0.94 7.77 -9.75
C LEU A 90 0.59 8.94 -8.80
N GLY A 91 0.68 8.74 -7.48
CA GLY A 91 0.33 9.78 -6.49
C GLY A 91 -1.17 9.92 -6.21
N ASN A 92 -2.03 9.06 -6.78
CA ASN A 92 -3.46 9.01 -6.52
C ASN A 92 -3.77 8.30 -5.18
N THR A 93 -3.16 8.77 -4.10
CA THR A 93 -3.08 8.11 -2.80
C THR A 93 -4.44 7.89 -2.14
N GLU A 94 -5.39 8.80 -2.31
CA GLU A 94 -6.75 8.65 -1.74
C GLU A 94 -7.58 7.58 -2.46
N VAL A 95 -7.44 7.46 -3.79
CA VAL A 95 -8.10 6.38 -4.55
C VAL A 95 -7.42 5.05 -4.24
N ALA A 96 -6.08 5.03 -4.25
CA ALA A 96 -5.30 3.86 -3.89
C ALA A 96 -5.68 3.33 -2.50
N ARG A 97 -5.79 4.23 -1.50
CA ARG A 97 -6.23 3.88 -0.14
C ARG A 97 -7.55 3.13 -0.16
N ARG A 98 -8.56 3.59 -0.91
CA ARG A 98 -9.85 2.91 -0.99
C ARG A 98 -9.72 1.48 -1.52
N HIS A 99 -8.93 1.28 -2.57
CA HIS A 99 -8.70 -0.04 -3.13
C HIS A 99 -7.85 -0.95 -2.24
N PHE A 100 -6.88 -0.41 -1.49
CA PHE A 100 -6.18 -1.20 -0.47
C PHE A 100 -7.12 -1.68 0.64
N LEU A 101 -8.04 -0.83 1.10
CA LEU A 101 -9.03 -1.22 2.11
C LEU A 101 -9.98 -2.29 1.56
N GLU A 102 -10.47 -2.12 0.32
CA GLU A 102 -11.30 -3.15 -0.34
C GLU A 102 -10.55 -4.48 -0.49
N ALA A 103 -9.26 -4.43 -0.85
CA ALA A 103 -8.42 -5.63 -0.92
C ALA A 103 -8.35 -6.37 0.42
N ALA A 104 -8.24 -5.61 1.52
CA ALA A 104 -8.21 -6.16 2.87
C ALA A 104 -9.57 -6.70 3.34
N ASP A 105 -10.69 -6.09 2.91
CA ASP A 105 -12.04 -6.61 3.15
C ASP A 105 -12.30 -7.93 2.41
N LEU A 106 -11.84 -8.04 1.17
CA LEU A 106 -12.02 -9.24 0.34
C LEU A 106 -11.11 -10.40 0.76
N ALA A 107 -9.95 -10.10 1.33
CA ALA A 107 -8.96 -11.10 1.75
C ALA A 107 -8.44 -10.83 3.18
N PRO A 108 -9.29 -10.95 4.21
CA PRO A 108 -8.95 -10.57 5.59
C PRO A 108 -7.80 -11.40 6.19
N GLY A 109 -7.56 -12.62 5.69
CA GLY A 109 -6.45 -13.47 6.13
C GLY A 109 -5.14 -13.31 5.33
N ASP A 110 -5.14 -12.52 4.25
CA ASP A 110 -3.95 -12.33 3.41
C ASP A 110 -2.99 -11.33 4.07
N LYS A 111 -1.95 -11.87 4.70
CA LYS A 111 -0.93 -11.08 5.39
C LYS A 111 -0.18 -10.15 4.44
N ILE A 112 -0.04 -10.51 3.16
CA ILE A 112 0.69 -9.67 2.18
C ILE A 112 -0.06 -8.35 1.98
N ILE A 113 -1.39 -8.42 1.87
CA ILE A 113 -2.24 -7.24 1.73
C ILE A 113 -2.18 -6.39 3.00
N TRP A 114 -2.35 -7.00 4.17
CA TRP A 114 -2.32 -6.28 5.45
C TRP A 114 -0.97 -5.69 5.85
N ASP A 115 0.14 -6.32 5.45
CA ASP A 115 1.49 -5.83 5.72
C ASP A 115 1.91 -4.73 4.73
N SER A 116 1.05 -4.36 3.78
CA SER A 116 1.35 -3.29 2.83
C SER A 116 1.54 -1.93 3.52
N PRO A 117 2.52 -1.11 3.09
CA PRO A 117 2.78 0.20 3.69
C PRO A 117 1.56 1.12 3.71
N ALA A 118 0.66 0.98 2.73
CA ALA A 118 -0.57 1.77 2.66
C ALA A 118 -1.57 1.43 3.77
N LEU A 119 -1.57 0.18 4.26
CA LEU A 119 -2.42 -0.28 5.36
C LEU A 119 -1.71 -0.31 6.72
N SER A 120 -0.40 -0.11 6.75
CA SER A 120 0.42 -0.07 7.97
C SER A 120 -0.17 0.79 9.12
N PRO A 121 -0.79 1.96 8.88
CA PRO A 121 -1.43 2.76 9.95
C PRO A 121 -2.68 2.13 10.58
N TYR A 122 -3.36 1.20 9.90
CA TYR A 122 -4.60 0.55 10.35
C TYR A 122 -4.35 -0.80 11.02
N GLY A 123 -3.22 -1.45 10.70
CA GLY A 123 -2.82 -2.73 11.27
C GLY A 123 -3.68 -3.91 10.82
N ASN A 124 -3.13 -5.13 10.87
CA ASN A 124 -3.88 -6.35 10.61
C ASN A 124 -4.80 -6.66 11.82
N PRO A 125 -6.14 -6.71 11.67
CA PRO A 125 -7.07 -7.02 12.77
C PRO A 125 -6.89 -8.43 13.33
N GLU A 126 -6.34 -9.37 12.55
CA GLU A 126 -6.01 -10.71 13.02
C GLU A 126 -4.74 -10.75 13.90
N ASN A 127 -3.90 -9.70 13.83
CA ASN A 127 -2.68 -9.60 14.64
C ASN A 127 -2.97 -8.94 16.00
N LYS A 128 -3.36 -9.78 16.97
CA LYS A 128 -3.65 -9.39 18.36
C LYS A 128 -2.49 -8.72 19.13
N SER A 129 -1.26 -8.71 18.60
CA SER A 129 -0.08 -8.21 19.31
C SER A 129 0.08 -6.68 19.31
N LYS A 130 -0.64 -5.94 18.45
CA LYS A 130 -0.53 -4.48 18.33
C LYS A 130 -1.80 -3.77 18.77
N ALA A 131 -2.13 -3.86 20.06
CA ALA A 131 -3.39 -3.40 20.64
C ALA A 131 -3.58 -1.87 20.78
N ASN A 132 -2.83 -1.04 20.04
CA ASN A 132 -2.91 0.43 20.14
C ASN A 132 -2.99 1.10 18.75
N ILE A 133 -3.64 0.44 17.80
CA ILE A 133 -3.80 0.90 16.42
C ILE A 133 -5.23 1.40 16.23
N LYS A 134 -5.42 2.49 15.47
CA LYS A 134 -6.76 2.92 15.04
C LYS A 134 -7.41 1.77 14.28
N PRO A 135 -8.50 1.16 14.81
CA PRO A 135 -9.02 -0.05 14.23
C PRO A 135 -9.49 0.19 12.80
N TYR A 136 -9.05 -0.69 11.90
CA TYR A 136 -9.68 -0.84 10.60
C TYR A 136 -11.19 -1.00 10.82
N SER A 137 -11.97 -0.09 10.23
CA SER A 137 -13.42 -0.16 10.25
C SER A 137 -13.83 -0.69 8.87
N PRO A 138 -14.11 -2.00 8.72
CA PRO A 138 -14.58 -2.54 7.45
C PRO A 138 -15.75 -1.70 7.00
N ARG A 139 -15.76 -1.27 5.72
CA ARG A 139 -16.93 -0.59 5.18
C ARG A 139 -18.04 -1.62 5.13
N ARG A 140 -18.81 -1.75 6.22
CA ARG A 140 -20.18 -2.23 6.09
C ARG A 140 -20.87 -1.19 5.25
N SER A 141 -21.01 -1.49 3.97
CA SER A 141 -21.98 -0.86 3.11
C SER A 141 -23.31 -0.93 3.85
N SER A 142 -23.69 0.17 4.49
CA SER A 142 -25.07 0.45 4.83
C SER A 142 -25.75 0.69 3.49
N PHE A 143 -26.02 -0.40 2.77
CA PHE A 143 -27.11 -0.42 1.83
C PHE A 143 -28.35 -0.19 2.68
N GLY A 144 -28.96 0.99 2.53
CA GLY A 144 -30.14 1.38 3.26
C GLY A 144 -31.23 0.34 3.12
N THR A 145 -31.40 -0.50 4.14
CA THR A 145 -32.68 -1.13 4.41
C THR A 145 -33.58 -0.02 4.91
N GLY A 146 -34.24 0.66 3.97
CA GLY A 146 -35.39 1.49 4.28
C GLY A 146 -36.47 0.58 4.86
N THR A 147 -36.48 0.43 6.17
CA THR A 147 -37.63 -0.08 6.90
C THR A 147 -38.78 0.89 6.64
N PRO A 148 -39.90 0.50 6.01
CA PRO A 148 -41.08 1.35 6.00
C PRO A 148 -41.56 1.45 7.44
N GLY A 149 -41.64 2.69 7.93
CA GLY A 149 -42.08 3.01 9.27
C GLY A 149 -43.46 2.43 9.57
N GLY A 150 -43.62 2.04 10.83
CA GLY A 150 -44.92 1.68 11.37
C GLY A 150 -45.87 2.88 11.37
N TYR A 151 -47.12 2.58 11.04
CA TYR A 151 -48.32 3.05 11.71
C TYR A 151 -49.30 1.88 11.72
#